data_AF-A0A7S0A2S4-F1
#
_entry.id   AF-A0A7S0A2S4-F1
#
_cell.length_a   1.000
_cell.length_b   1.000
_cell.length_c   1.000
_cell.angle_alpha   90.00
_cell.angle_beta   90.00
_cell.angle_gamma   90.00
#
_symmetry.space_group_name_H-M   'P 1'
#
loop_
_entity.id
_entity.type
_entity.pdbx_description
1 polymer ?
#
loop_
_entity_poly.entity_id
_entity_poly.type
_entity_poly.pdbx_seq_one_letter_code
_entity_poly.pdbx_strand_id
1 'polypeptide(L)'
;AKGGGRRARALEPLNLARATAGRRSWRAEFALAARCGDAGCALASPHAWQRVELPPGAFPELDALPLRRALAEEAPRRPYRRREQEVKSTVHWGQRKLLLAELEFLTEHCGEAPLVVYAGAAPGSHLACLCGLFPELAFEAFDPRPFDERLGPPRGPKNLQLHQEVFTDALAQELAGRGTPMLFVSDIRTANWQKDEPQDHDARLLSDLQAQRRWVESMRPRQSLLKFRLPYTDGTTEYLAGEVRLPVWGPQTTTECRLLVTSDPSGSSSSLPTRSYDHRRLSEQLFYFNTVARVSIYPRPTAAAAGGDGGERKAHEALLACGLCRCFDCSREVRVLEAHLAARRPGAPPLEGEAWAAAVAALSRQLSLSCGRGPGGLLDVVPAPWEAEARRAAKRRRRC
;
A
#
# COMPACT_ATOMS: atom_id res chain seq x y z
N ALA A 1 44.88 12.81 31.57
CA ALA A 1 43.66 12.07 31.94
C ALA A 1 42.42 12.97 31.83
N LYS A 2 41.72 12.94 30.69
CA LYS A 2 40.38 13.54 30.51
C LYS A 2 39.60 12.61 29.60
N GLY A 3 38.86 11.67 30.21
CA GLY A 3 38.00 10.71 29.53
C GLY A 3 36.70 11.38 29.10
N GLY A 4 36.63 11.81 27.84
CA GLY A 4 35.39 12.25 27.21
C GLY A 4 34.56 11.04 26.79
N GLY A 5 33.64 10.61 27.65
CA GLY A 5 32.64 9.59 27.33
C GLY A 5 31.70 10.08 26.23
N ARG A 6 31.97 9.73 24.97
CA ARG A 6 30.97 9.76 23.91
C ARG A 6 29.88 8.74 24.29
N ARG A 7 28.75 9.21 24.81
CA ARG A 7 27.51 8.42 24.85
C ARG A 7 27.20 7.97 23.43
N ALA A 8 27.32 6.66 23.19
CA ALA A 8 26.91 6.03 21.96
C ALA A 8 25.45 6.39 21.68
N ARG A 9 25.18 6.97 20.50
CA ARG A 9 23.83 7.01 19.95
C ARG A 9 23.36 5.57 19.78
N ALA A 10 22.44 5.13 20.63
CA ALA A 10 21.64 3.94 20.38
C ALA A 10 20.75 4.24 19.16
N LEU A 11 21.24 3.90 17.96
CA LEU A 11 20.39 3.70 16.80
C LEU A 11 19.88 2.27 16.89
N GLU A 12 18.63 2.12 17.31
CA GLU A 12 17.96 0.83 17.40
C GLU A 12 17.78 0.19 15.99
N PRO A 13 17.87 -1.15 15.87
CA PRO A 13 17.97 -1.82 14.58
C PRO A 13 16.60 -1.98 13.91
N LEU A 14 16.34 -1.16 12.89
CA LEU A 14 15.20 -1.32 11.98
C LEU A 14 15.47 -2.47 10.99
N ASN A 15 14.48 -3.38 10.83
CA ASN A 15 14.44 -4.54 9.90
C ASN A 15 15.40 -5.72 10.18
N LEU A 16 15.09 -6.54 11.18
CA LEU A 16 15.91 -7.72 11.53
C LEU A 16 15.71 -8.97 10.64
N ALA A 17 14.81 -9.00 9.65
CA ALA A 17 14.83 -10.10 8.67
C ALA A 17 15.88 -9.93 7.57
N ARG A 18 17.08 -9.45 7.95
CA ARG A 18 18.27 -9.22 7.12
C ARG A 18 18.39 -7.82 6.49
N ALA A 19 18.31 -6.76 7.30
CA ALA A 19 19.23 -5.63 7.09
C ALA A 19 20.66 -6.08 7.44
N THR A 20 21.23 -7.03 6.68
CA THR A 20 22.68 -7.12 6.62
C THR A 20 23.14 -5.80 6.01
N ALA A 21 23.90 -5.02 6.77
CA ALA A 21 24.49 -3.80 6.24
C ALA A 21 25.08 -4.08 4.85
N GLY A 22 24.64 -3.34 3.83
CA GLY A 22 25.10 -3.54 2.45
C GLY A 22 24.32 -4.55 1.60
N ARG A 23 23.21 -5.15 2.06
CA ARG A 23 22.33 -5.94 1.18
C ARG A 23 21.77 -5.06 0.06
N ARG A 24 22.00 -5.47 -1.19
CA ARG A 24 21.54 -4.72 -2.38
C ARG A 24 20.35 -5.37 -3.10
N SER A 25 20.09 -6.65 -2.86
CA SER A 25 19.05 -7.40 -3.57
C SER A 25 18.56 -8.62 -2.77
N TRP A 26 17.34 -9.05 -3.09
CA TRP A 26 16.69 -10.31 -2.68
C TRP A 26 16.86 -11.45 -3.71
N ARG A 27 17.63 -11.24 -4.78
CA ARG A 27 17.80 -12.22 -5.87
C ARG A 27 18.21 -13.60 -5.39
N ALA A 28 19.16 -13.68 -4.46
CA ALA A 28 19.64 -14.95 -3.93
C ALA A 28 18.54 -15.69 -3.16
N GLU A 29 17.75 -14.97 -2.36
CA GLU A 29 16.65 -15.53 -1.61
C GLU A 29 15.52 -16.06 -2.50
N PHE A 30 15.15 -15.31 -3.53
CA PHE A 30 14.15 -15.75 -4.49
C PHE A 30 14.66 -16.91 -5.36
N ALA A 31 15.95 -16.92 -5.69
CA ALA A 31 16.57 -18.06 -6.39
C ALA A 31 16.62 -19.33 -5.52
N LEU A 32 16.81 -19.20 -4.20
CA LEU A 32 16.73 -20.31 -3.26
C LEU A 32 15.30 -20.82 -3.14
N ALA A 33 14.33 -19.91 -2.99
CA ALA A 33 12.91 -20.22 -2.92
C ALA A 33 12.43 -20.99 -4.16
N ALA A 34 12.89 -20.63 -5.35
CA ALA A 34 12.55 -21.32 -6.60
C ALA A 34 13.07 -22.77 -6.68
N ARG A 35 14.03 -23.16 -5.83
CA ARG A 35 14.52 -24.55 -5.74
C ARG A 35 13.71 -25.40 -4.76
N CYS A 36 12.78 -24.80 -4.01
CA CYS A 36 11.93 -25.54 -3.09
C CYS A 36 10.92 -26.38 -3.88
N GLY A 37 10.87 -27.68 -3.61
CA GLY A 37 9.93 -28.60 -4.27
C GLY A 37 8.47 -28.42 -3.83
N ASP A 38 8.23 -27.71 -2.74
CA ASP A 38 6.90 -27.43 -2.20
C ASP A 38 6.66 -25.90 -2.16
N ALA A 39 5.84 -25.41 -3.09
CA ALA A 39 5.46 -24.00 -3.16
C ALA A 39 4.59 -23.54 -1.97
N GLY A 40 3.98 -24.47 -1.23
CA GLY A 40 3.23 -24.21 0.00
C GLY A 40 4.12 -24.01 1.23
N CYS A 41 5.41 -24.35 1.16
CA CYS A 41 6.33 -24.23 2.27
C CYS A 41 6.81 -22.78 2.48
N ALA A 42 7.06 -22.40 3.74
CA ALA A 42 7.65 -21.11 4.08
C ALA A 42 8.98 -20.84 3.37
N LEU A 43 9.80 -21.88 3.12
CA LEU A 43 11.07 -21.76 2.40
C LEU A 43 10.88 -21.23 0.96
N ALA A 44 9.75 -21.53 0.32
CA ALA A 44 9.39 -21.00 -1.01
C ALA A 44 8.90 -19.54 -0.98
N SER A 45 8.79 -18.91 0.19
CA SER A 45 8.23 -17.56 0.35
C SER A 45 9.15 -16.64 1.16
N PRO A 46 10.10 -15.94 0.51
CA PRO A 46 11.04 -15.04 1.18
C PRO A 46 10.42 -14.00 2.11
N HIS A 47 9.27 -13.42 1.75
CA HIS A 47 8.58 -12.45 2.60
C HIS A 47 7.85 -13.07 3.81
N ALA A 48 7.77 -14.40 3.88
CA ALA A 48 7.23 -15.16 4.99
C ALA A 48 8.33 -15.88 5.80
N TRP A 49 9.61 -15.69 5.49
CA TRP A 49 10.70 -16.43 6.14
C TRP A 49 10.85 -16.20 7.64
N GLN A 50 10.29 -15.12 8.19
CA GLN A 50 10.19 -15.00 9.65
C GLN A 50 9.45 -16.20 10.27
N ARG A 51 8.62 -16.93 9.49
CA ARG A 51 7.98 -18.19 9.90
C ARG A 51 8.95 -19.34 10.11
N VAL A 52 10.05 -19.38 9.35
CA VAL A 52 11.05 -20.46 9.45
C VAL A 52 11.74 -20.43 10.82
N GLU A 53 11.83 -19.24 11.41
CA GLU A 53 12.44 -19.02 12.73
C GLU A 53 11.43 -19.16 13.87
N LEU A 54 10.15 -19.36 13.57
CA LEU A 54 9.14 -19.61 14.59
C LEU A 54 9.19 -21.07 15.05
N PRO A 55 9.00 -21.34 16.36
CA PRO A 55 8.86 -22.71 16.84
C PRO A 55 7.79 -23.48 16.05
N PRO A 56 8.00 -24.78 15.73
CA PRO A 56 6.96 -25.60 15.14
C PRO A 56 5.65 -25.52 15.95
N GLY A 57 4.53 -25.29 15.28
CA GLY A 57 3.22 -25.11 15.94
C GLY A 57 3.00 -23.75 16.60
N ALA A 58 3.93 -22.78 16.47
CA ALA A 58 3.75 -21.43 17.03
C ALA A 58 2.48 -20.73 16.50
N PHE A 59 2.01 -21.10 15.31
CA PHE A 59 0.74 -20.63 14.75
C PHE A 59 0.15 -21.72 13.82
N PRO A 60 -0.72 -22.59 14.33
CA PRO A 60 -1.35 -23.66 13.55
C PRO A 60 -2.32 -23.13 12.48
N GLU A 61 -2.76 -21.87 12.57
CA GLU A 61 -3.70 -21.29 11.60
C GLU A 61 -3.03 -20.78 10.29
N LEU A 62 -1.70 -20.77 10.20
CA LEU A 62 -0.96 -20.06 9.13
C LEU A 62 -1.11 -20.64 7.71
N ASP A 63 -1.61 -21.87 7.58
CA ASP A 63 -1.61 -22.59 6.30
C ASP A 63 -2.99 -22.61 5.59
N ALA A 64 -4.01 -22.02 6.21
CA ALA A 64 -5.39 -22.03 5.66
C ALA A 64 -6.14 -20.70 5.81
N LEU A 65 -5.43 -19.56 5.86
CA LEU A 65 -6.10 -18.27 5.96
C LEU A 65 -6.67 -17.81 4.60
N PRO A 66 -7.90 -17.26 4.57
CA PRO A 66 -8.43 -16.66 3.36
C PRO A 66 -7.67 -15.38 3.00
N LEU A 67 -7.42 -15.17 1.71
CA LEU A 67 -6.82 -13.93 1.19
C LEU A 67 -7.86 -12.80 1.19
N ARG A 68 -8.07 -12.18 2.35
CA ARG A 68 -9.05 -11.08 2.51
C ARG A 68 -8.46 -9.75 2.04
N ARG A 69 -9.22 -8.97 1.26
CA ARG A 69 -8.86 -7.58 0.91
C ARG A 69 -9.23 -6.59 2.01
N ALA A 70 -10.30 -6.88 2.74
CA ALA A 70 -10.89 -6.01 3.75
C ALA A 70 -10.82 -6.65 5.13
N LEU A 71 -10.70 -5.79 6.14
CA LEU A 71 -10.75 -6.15 7.54
C LEU A 71 -12.21 -6.24 7.97
N ALA A 72 -12.67 -7.45 8.25
CA ALA A 72 -14.00 -7.69 8.79
C ALA A 72 -14.08 -7.25 10.26
N GLU A 73 -15.28 -6.95 10.73
CA GLU A 73 -15.50 -6.53 12.11
C GLU A 73 -15.07 -7.62 13.10
N GLU A 74 -15.38 -8.87 12.81
CA GLU A 74 -15.06 -10.08 13.56
C GLU A 74 -13.65 -10.63 13.28
N ALA A 75 -12.81 -9.90 12.52
CA ALA A 75 -11.47 -10.35 12.21
C ALA A 75 -10.66 -10.66 13.48
N PRO A 76 -9.79 -11.70 13.46
CA PRO A 76 -9.02 -12.11 14.63
C PRO A 76 -8.19 -10.98 15.21
N ARG A 77 -7.99 -11.02 16.52
CA ARG A 77 -7.29 -10.00 17.31
C ARG A 77 -6.11 -10.60 18.04
N ARG A 78 -5.09 -9.78 18.27
CA ARG A 78 -3.99 -10.10 19.17
C ARG A 78 -3.61 -8.84 19.95
N PRO A 79 -3.35 -8.94 21.27
CA PRO A 79 -2.94 -7.79 22.07
C PRO A 79 -1.78 -7.04 21.43
N TYR A 80 -1.97 -5.73 21.24
CA TYR A 80 -0.97 -4.88 20.61
C TYR A 80 0.27 -4.79 21.51
N ARG A 81 1.45 -4.85 20.88
CA ARG A 81 2.74 -4.58 21.54
C ARG A 81 3.77 -4.10 20.54
N ARG A 82 4.79 -3.41 21.02
CA ARG A 82 5.94 -3.01 20.19
C ARG A 82 6.73 -4.25 19.75
N ARG A 83 7.28 -4.17 18.53
CA ARG A 83 8.01 -5.27 17.85
C ARG A 83 9.48 -4.90 17.60
N GLU A 84 10.16 -4.26 18.54
CA GLU A 84 11.51 -3.70 18.33
C GLU A 84 12.56 -4.79 18.02
N GLN A 85 12.51 -5.93 18.72
CA GLN A 85 13.52 -7.01 18.60
C GLN A 85 13.06 -8.20 17.75
N GLU A 86 12.04 -8.00 16.92
CA GLU A 86 11.51 -9.06 16.08
C GLU A 86 12.02 -8.99 14.64
N VAL A 87 12.22 -10.19 14.09
CA VAL A 87 12.41 -10.43 12.67
C VAL A 87 11.12 -10.05 11.92
N LYS A 88 11.29 -9.24 10.88
CA LYS A 88 10.20 -8.72 10.02
C LYS A 88 10.54 -8.95 8.56
N SER A 89 10.06 -10.05 7.97
CA SER A 89 10.41 -10.46 6.59
C SER A 89 9.61 -9.72 5.51
N THR A 90 8.53 -9.04 5.87
CA THR A 90 7.73 -8.26 4.93
C THR A 90 8.43 -6.96 4.51
N VAL A 91 8.15 -6.52 3.29
CA VAL A 91 8.75 -5.33 2.71
C VAL A 91 7.80 -4.14 2.86
N HIS A 92 8.32 -3.04 3.36
CA HIS A 92 7.65 -1.74 3.25
C HIS A 92 8.07 -1.04 1.95
N TRP A 93 7.09 -0.61 1.15
CA TRP A 93 7.35 0.26 0.01
C TRP A 93 6.27 1.33 -0.12
N GLY A 94 6.55 2.52 0.43
CA GLY A 94 5.59 3.64 0.50
C GLY A 94 4.89 3.97 -0.82
N GLN A 95 5.62 4.25 -1.90
CA GLN A 95 5.00 4.59 -3.20
C GLN A 95 4.20 3.43 -3.80
N ARG A 96 4.67 2.17 -3.67
CA ARG A 96 3.93 1.01 -4.18
C ARG A 96 2.66 0.73 -3.37
N LYS A 97 2.70 0.93 -2.06
CA LYS A 97 1.54 0.85 -1.16
C LYS A 97 0.43 1.80 -1.64
N LEU A 98 0.78 3.05 -1.98
CA LEU A 98 -0.16 4.03 -2.54
C LEU A 98 -0.70 3.54 -3.90
N LEU A 99 0.22 3.29 -4.84
CA LEU A 99 -0.11 2.89 -6.20
C LEU A 99 -1.02 1.67 -6.27
N LEU A 100 -0.82 0.63 -5.46
CA LEU A 100 -1.67 -0.56 -5.49
C LEU A 100 -3.07 -0.33 -4.90
N ALA A 101 -3.18 0.44 -3.82
CA ALA A 101 -4.48 0.76 -3.25
C ALA A 101 -5.32 1.58 -4.23
N GLU A 102 -4.69 2.53 -4.91
CA GLU A 102 -5.31 3.39 -5.91
C GLU A 102 -5.60 2.65 -7.22
N LEU A 103 -4.70 1.77 -7.67
CA LEU A 103 -4.94 0.92 -8.84
C LEU A 103 -6.14 -0.02 -8.61
N GLU A 104 -6.24 -0.64 -7.44
CA GLU A 104 -7.40 -1.47 -7.09
C GLU A 104 -8.68 -0.64 -7.10
N PHE A 105 -8.68 0.51 -6.41
CA PHE A 105 -9.80 1.43 -6.36
C PHE A 105 -10.26 1.90 -7.75
N LEU A 106 -9.34 2.38 -8.58
CA LEU A 106 -9.68 2.88 -9.91
C LEU A 106 -10.09 1.76 -10.86
N THR A 107 -9.52 0.56 -10.73
CA THR A 107 -9.96 -0.59 -11.54
C THR A 107 -11.42 -0.96 -11.26
N GLU A 108 -11.87 -0.82 -10.01
CA GLU A 108 -13.25 -1.11 -9.62
C GLU A 108 -14.22 0.01 -10.00
N HIS A 109 -13.77 1.27 -9.97
CA HIS A 109 -14.68 2.42 -9.97
C HIS A 109 -14.45 3.45 -11.09
N CYS A 110 -13.48 3.27 -11.99
CA CYS A 110 -13.20 4.23 -13.08
C CYS A 110 -14.39 4.47 -14.02
N GLY A 111 -15.36 3.55 -14.08
CA GLY A 111 -16.59 3.72 -14.85
C GLY A 111 -17.65 4.59 -14.18
N GLU A 112 -17.50 4.93 -12.90
CA GLU A 112 -18.54 5.64 -12.14
C GLU A 112 -18.45 7.17 -12.27
N ALA A 113 -17.27 7.69 -12.62
CA ALA A 113 -17.02 9.12 -12.71
C ALA A 113 -15.79 9.44 -13.59
N PRO A 114 -15.81 10.55 -14.36
CA PRO A 114 -14.69 10.95 -15.23
C PRO A 114 -13.54 11.65 -14.49
N LEU A 115 -13.78 12.20 -13.30
CA LEU A 115 -12.81 13.01 -12.55
C LEU A 115 -12.32 12.27 -11.31
N VAL A 116 -11.01 12.32 -11.07
CA VAL A 116 -10.36 11.90 -9.82
C VAL A 116 -9.81 13.14 -9.12
N VAL A 117 -10.32 13.44 -7.93
CA VAL A 117 -9.78 14.48 -7.05
C VAL A 117 -8.88 13.82 -6.02
N TYR A 118 -7.63 14.27 -5.91
CA TYR A 118 -6.64 13.70 -4.98
C TYR A 118 -6.13 14.78 -4.02
N ALA A 119 -6.55 14.72 -2.74
CA ALA A 119 -6.01 15.56 -1.67
C ALA A 119 -4.82 14.91 -0.95
N GLY A 120 -3.72 15.64 -0.78
CA GLY A 120 -2.49 15.13 -0.15
C GLY A 120 -1.61 14.31 -1.10
N ALA A 121 -1.56 14.72 -2.38
CA ALA A 121 -1.01 13.91 -3.46
C ALA A 121 0.52 13.95 -3.60
N ALA A 122 1.23 14.93 -3.02
CA ALA A 122 2.67 15.10 -3.24
C ALA A 122 3.54 14.09 -2.45
N PRO A 123 4.73 13.72 -2.95
CA PRO A 123 5.33 14.15 -4.22
C PRO A 123 4.70 13.50 -5.45
N GLY A 124 3.76 12.57 -5.29
CA GLY A 124 2.93 12.05 -6.39
C GLY A 124 3.65 11.25 -7.46
N SER A 125 4.89 10.81 -7.23
CA SER A 125 5.71 10.21 -8.30
C SER A 125 5.07 9.00 -9.01
N HIS A 126 4.15 8.30 -8.35
CA HIS A 126 3.39 7.18 -8.91
C HIS A 126 2.17 7.61 -9.76
N LEU A 127 1.71 8.87 -9.66
CA LEU A 127 0.54 9.39 -10.39
C LEU A 127 0.70 9.30 -11.90
N ALA A 128 1.92 9.51 -12.43
CA ALA A 128 2.20 9.31 -13.85
C ALA A 128 1.85 7.90 -14.33
N CYS A 129 2.06 6.89 -13.48
CA CYS A 129 1.67 5.53 -13.78
C CYS A 129 0.16 5.38 -13.83
N LEU A 130 -0.56 5.91 -12.83
CA LEU A 130 -2.02 5.83 -12.79
C LEU A 130 -2.66 6.55 -13.98
N CYS A 131 -2.20 7.76 -14.29
CA CYS A 131 -2.70 8.52 -15.44
C CYS A 131 -2.52 7.74 -16.77
N GLY A 132 -1.41 7.01 -16.92
CA GLY A 132 -1.17 6.17 -18.09
C GLY A 132 -1.98 4.86 -18.10
N LEU A 133 -2.31 4.31 -16.93
CA LEU A 133 -3.16 3.12 -16.80
C LEU A 133 -4.65 3.44 -16.93
N PHE A 134 -5.05 4.71 -16.75
CA PHE A 134 -6.41 5.23 -16.83
C PHE A 134 -6.47 6.50 -17.69
N PRO A 135 -6.16 6.41 -19.00
CA PRO A 135 -6.16 7.58 -19.89
C PRO A 135 -7.56 8.23 -20.06
N GLU A 136 -8.62 7.50 -19.72
CA GLU A 136 -10.01 7.96 -19.76
C GLU A 136 -10.40 8.88 -18.60
N LEU A 137 -9.62 8.90 -17.52
CA LEU A 137 -9.89 9.72 -16.33
C LEU A 137 -9.11 11.04 -16.39
N ALA A 138 -9.73 12.12 -15.93
CA ALA A 138 -9.05 13.37 -15.58
C ALA A 138 -8.63 13.33 -14.10
N PHE A 139 -7.45 13.85 -13.78
CA PHE A 139 -6.93 13.92 -12.41
C PHE A 139 -6.67 15.37 -12.01
N GLU A 140 -7.20 15.78 -10.85
CA GLU A 140 -6.86 17.03 -10.16
C GLU A 140 -6.19 16.69 -8.81
N ALA A 141 -4.89 16.98 -8.70
CA ALA A 141 -4.07 16.59 -7.55
C ALA A 141 -3.62 17.81 -6.74
N PHE A 142 -3.93 17.82 -5.44
CA PHE A 142 -3.70 18.93 -4.53
C PHE A 142 -2.72 18.55 -3.41
N ASP A 143 -1.70 19.36 -3.19
CA ASP A 143 -0.83 19.27 -2.02
C ASP A 143 -0.01 20.56 -1.84
N PRO A 144 0.19 21.07 -0.62
CA PRO A 144 1.05 22.23 -0.40
C PRO A 144 2.54 21.95 -0.66
N ARG A 145 2.95 20.68 -0.62
CA ARG A 145 4.35 20.28 -0.85
C ARG A 145 4.65 20.19 -2.35
N PRO A 146 5.92 20.39 -2.75
CA PRO A 146 6.31 20.25 -4.14
C PRO A 146 6.03 18.85 -4.70
N PHE A 147 5.45 18.82 -5.90
CA PHE A 147 5.30 17.61 -6.70
C PHE A 147 6.63 17.16 -7.33
N ASP A 148 6.71 15.89 -7.72
CA ASP A 148 7.83 15.39 -8.50
C ASP A 148 7.91 16.12 -9.85
N GLU A 149 9.08 16.66 -10.19
CA GLU A 149 9.32 17.44 -11.41
C GLU A 149 8.90 16.70 -12.69
N ARG A 150 8.91 15.35 -12.68
CA ARG A 150 8.51 14.53 -13.83
C ARG A 150 7.01 14.59 -14.14
N LEU A 151 6.20 15.06 -13.19
CA LEU A 151 4.76 15.25 -13.38
C LEU A 151 4.44 16.59 -14.07
N GLY A 152 5.39 17.52 -14.11
CA GLY A 152 5.22 18.82 -14.74
C GLY A 152 5.44 18.80 -16.26
N PRO A 153 4.98 19.84 -16.99
CA PRO A 153 5.27 20.00 -18.42
C PRO A 153 6.78 20.05 -18.72
N PRO A 154 7.23 19.59 -19.91
CA PRO A 154 6.43 19.03 -21.02
C PRO A 154 6.23 17.50 -20.92
N ARG A 155 6.72 16.86 -19.85
CA ARG A 155 6.78 15.38 -19.74
C ARG A 155 5.64 14.77 -18.92
N GLY A 156 4.90 15.60 -18.19
CA GLY A 156 3.77 15.18 -17.37
C GLY A 156 2.63 14.54 -18.18
N PRO A 157 1.78 13.72 -17.53
CA PRO A 157 0.56 13.22 -18.14
C PRO A 157 -0.37 14.36 -18.56
N LYS A 158 -1.01 14.24 -19.73
CA LYS A 158 -1.92 15.26 -20.27
C LYS A 158 -3.23 15.36 -19.48
N ASN A 159 -3.63 14.27 -18.83
CA ASN A 159 -4.84 14.15 -18.03
C ASN A 159 -4.60 14.43 -16.53
N LEU A 160 -3.50 15.11 -16.17
CA LEU A 160 -3.16 15.46 -14.80
C LEU A 160 -3.00 16.97 -14.63
N GLN A 161 -3.77 17.54 -13.71
CA GLN A 161 -3.63 18.91 -13.22
C GLN A 161 -3.04 18.89 -11.82
N LEU A 162 -2.03 19.73 -11.59
CA LEU A 162 -1.31 19.82 -10.32
C LEU A 162 -1.61 21.16 -9.66
N HIS A 163 -2.05 21.10 -8.41
CA HIS A 163 -2.41 22.26 -7.59
C HIS A 163 -1.50 22.25 -6.36
N GLN A 164 -0.46 23.09 -6.35
CA GLN A 164 0.48 23.16 -5.24
C GLN A 164 -0.06 24.04 -4.09
N GLU A 165 -1.19 23.62 -3.53
CA GLU A 165 -1.92 24.32 -2.48
C GLU A 165 -2.55 23.34 -1.48
N VAL A 166 -2.99 23.86 -0.34
CA VAL A 166 -3.71 23.07 0.65
C VAL A 166 -5.13 22.79 0.14
N PHE A 167 -5.58 21.54 0.24
CA PHE A 167 -6.99 21.21 -0.04
C PHE A 167 -7.87 21.73 1.11
N THR A 168 -8.88 22.54 0.80
CA THR A 168 -9.71 23.24 1.80
C THR A 168 -11.20 22.93 1.63
N ASP A 169 -12.00 23.25 2.65
CA ASP A 169 -13.45 23.12 2.60
C ASP A 169 -14.06 24.00 1.48
N ALA A 170 -13.47 25.17 1.20
CA ALA A 170 -13.88 26.04 0.09
C ALA A 170 -13.63 25.39 -1.28
N LEU A 171 -12.46 24.74 -1.47
CA LEU A 171 -12.17 23.99 -2.69
C LEU A 171 -13.10 22.79 -2.86
N ALA A 172 -13.42 22.09 -1.77
CA ALA A 172 -14.39 20.99 -1.79
C ALA A 172 -15.79 21.49 -2.23
N GLN A 173 -16.23 22.66 -1.76
CA GLN A 173 -17.49 23.29 -2.17
C GLN A 173 -17.45 23.76 -3.64
N GLU A 174 -16.33 24.32 -4.10
CA GLU A 174 -16.15 24.72 -5.49
C GLU A 174 -16.25 23.51 -6.42
N LEU A 175 -15.53 22.43 -6.12
CA LEU A 175 -15.56 21.18 -6.88
C LEU A 175 -16.96 20.57 -6.93
N ALA A 176 -17.69 20.59 -5.81
CA ALA A 176 -19.09 20.18 -5.77
C ALA A 176 -19.96 21.03 -6.70
N GLY A 177 -19.76 22.35 -6.69
CA GLY A 177 -20.48 23.31 -7.54
C GLY A 177 -20.25 23.13 -9.04
N ARG A 178 -19.15 22.49 -9.46
CA ARG A 178 -18.90 22.13 -10.87
C ARG A 178 -19.87 21.07 -11.40
N GLY A 179 -20.55 20.32 -10.52
CA GLY A 179 -21.51 19.28 -10.90
C GLY A 179 -20.90 18.08 -11.65
N THR A 180 -19.58 17.98 -11.72
CA THR A 180 -18.88 16.88 -12.39
C THR A 180 -18.82 15.68 -11.44
N PRO A 181 -19.35 14.51 -11.81
CA PRO A 181 -19.20 13.31 -11.00
C PRO A 181 -17.72 12.99 -10.79
N MET A 182 -17.34 12.67 -9.56
CA MET A 182 -15.93 12.45 -9.22
C MET A 182 -15.72 11.24 -8.30
N LEU A 183 -14.53 10.67 -8.40
CA LEU A 183 -13.91 9.79 -7.41
C LEU A 183 -13.00 10.65 -6.53
N PHE A 184 -12.91 10.32 -5.25
CA PHE A 184 -12.07 11.05 -4.31
C PHE A 184 -10.99 10.16 -3.69
N VAL A 185 -9.76 10.64 -3.63
CA VAL A 185 -8.66 10.00 -2.91
C VAL A 185 -8.08 11.00 -1.92
N SER A 186 -7.86 10.55 -0.68
CA SER A 186 -7.19 11.37 0.33
C SER A 186 -6.03 10.62 0.98
N ASP A 187 -4.85 11.23 0.95
CA ASP A 187 -3.67 10.80 1.70
C ASP A 187 -3.06 11.95 2.52
N ILE A 188 -3.90 12.88 2.99
CA ILE A 188 -3.44 13.95 3.86
C ILE A 188 -2.79 13.41 5.13
N ARG A 189 -1.81 14.16 5.62
CA ARG A 189 -1.10 13.83 6.84
C ARG A 189 -0.55 15.08 7.47
N THR A 190 -1.15 15.52 8.56
CA THR A 190 -0.63 16.60 9.39
C THR A 190 0.19 16.07 10.57
N ALA A 191 -0.06 14.83 11.02
CA ALA A 191 0.65 14.20 12.12
C ALA A 191 2.10 13.78 11.78
N ASN A 192 3.02 14.08 12.70
CA ASN A 192 4.43 13.74 12.63
C ASN A 192 4.95 13.09 13.93
N TRP A 193 4.94 11.75 13.94
CA TRP A 193 5.43 10.92 15.06
C TRP A 193 6.89 11.20 15.52
N GLN A 194 7.72 11.86 14.70
CA GLN A 194 9.10 12.20 15.08
C GLN A 194 9.22 13.51 15.86
N LYS A 195 8.18 14.35 15.79
CA LYS A 195 8.20 15.73 16.30
C LYS A 195 7.06 16.04 17.25
N ASP A 196 5.95 15.33 17.13
CA ASP A 196 4.76 15.57 17.92
C ASP A 196 4.82 14.75 19.22
N GLU A 197 4.39 15.36 20.31
CA GLU A 197 4.05 14.64 21.53
C GLU A 197 2.85 13.70 21.28
N PRO A 198 2.67 12.61 22.06
CA PRO A 198 1.62 11.62 21.80
C PRO A 198 0.20 12.20 21.71
N GLN A 199 -0.16 13.17 22.58
CA GLN A 199 -1.48 13.80 22.54
C GLN A 199 -1.67 14.64 21.27
N ASP A 200 -0.65 15.40 20.86
CA ASP A 200 -0.68 16.23 19.66
C ASP A 200 -0.78 15.37 18.39
N HIS A 201 -0.08 14.24 18.39
CA HIS A 201 -0.14 13.26 17.29
C HIS A 201 -1.58 12.74 17.10
N ASP A 202 -2.24 12.33 18.18
CA ASP A 202 -3.59 11.79 18.13
C ASP A 202 -4.62 12.87 17.80
N ALA A 203 -4.44 14.09 18.30
CA ALA A 203 -5.28 15.24 17.93
C ALA A 203 -5.19 15.58 16.43
N ARG A 204 -3.97 15.53 15.85
CA ARG A 204 -3.76 15.73 14.40
C ARG A 204 -4.38 14.61 13.57
N LEU A 205 -4.31 13.36 14.01
CA LEU A 205 -5.00 12.25 13.33
C LEU A 205 -6.51 12.47 13.29
N LEU A 206 -7.11 12.90 14.41
CA LEU A 206 -8.54 13.22 14.46
C LEU A 206 -8.88 14.40 13.55
N SER A 207 -8.04 15.44 13.51
CA SER A 207 -8.23 16.57 12.59
C SER A 207 -8.20 16.14 11.12
N ASP A 208 -7.26 15.26 10.74
CA ASP A 208 -7.16 14.72 9.37
C ASP A 208 -8.42 13.91 9.02
N LEU A 209 -8.90 13.04 9.93
CA LEU A 209 -10.15 12.31 9.74
C LEU A 209 -11.31 13.28 9.53
N GLN A 210 -11.48 14.28 10.40
CA GLN A 210 -12.58 15.24 10.30
C GLN A 210 -12.53 16.06 9.01
N ALA A 211 -11.35 16.47 8.54
CA ALA A 211 -11.20 17.15 7.26
C ALA A 211 -11.67 16.27 6.10
N GLN A 212 -11.19 15.03 6.03
CA GLN A 212 -11.64 14.05 5.04
C GLN A 212 -13.17 13.84 5.08
N ARG A 213 -13.79 13.78 6.27
CA ARG A 213 -15.24 13.65 6.42
C ARG A 213 -15.98 14.84 5.81
N ARG A 214 -15.60 16.07 6.19
CA ARG A 214 -16.23 17.29 5.67
C ARG A 214 -16.11 17.38 4.15
N TRP A 215 -14.96 17.00 3.59
CA TRP A 215 -14.77 17.01 2.14
C TRP A 215 -15.66 16.00 1.43
N VAL A 216 -15.80 14.78 1.95
CA VAL A 216 -16.70 13.77 1.36
C VAL A 216 -18.17 14.19 1.48
N GLU A 217 -18.57 14.72 2.64
CA GLU A 217 -19.94 15.22 2.86
C GLU A 217 -20.28 16.40 1.93
N SER A 218 -19.30 17.28 1.66
CA SER A 218 -19.43 18.44 0.78
C SER A 218 -19.40 18.09 -0.70
N MET A 219 -18.44 17.26 -1.15
CA MET A 219 -18.26 16.92 -2.57
C MET A 219 -19.21 15.84 -3.05
N ARG A 220 -19.68 14.96 -2.15
CA ARG A 220 -20.46 13.76 -2.50
C ARG A 220 -19.86 12.95 -3.67
N PRO A 221 -18.56 12.61 -3.64
CA PRO A 221 -17.94 11.80 -4.69
C PRO A 221 -18.62 10.43 -4.74
N ARG A 222 -18.68 9.79 -5.93
CA ARG A 222 -19.29 8.45 -6.08
C ARG A 222 -18.67 7.44 -5.12
N GLN A 223 -17.34 7.45 -5.06
CA GLN A 223 -16.55 6.63 -4.16
C GLN A 223 -15.39 7.46 -3.60
N SER A 224 -14.99 7.17 -2.36
CA SER A 224 -13.83 7.78 -1.72
C SER A 224 -12.87 6.73 -1.18
N LEU A 225 -11.58 6.86 -1.51
CA LEU A 225 -10.50 6.08 -0.91
C LEU A 225 -9.74 6.97 0.08
N LEU A 226 -10.04 6.80 1.37
CA LEU A 226 -9.52 7.67 2.42
C LEU A 226 -8.36 7.01 3.17
N LYS A 227 -7.37 7.81 3.55
CA LYS A 227 -6.39 7.39 4.57
C LYS A 227 -7.12 7.14 5.88
N PHE A 228 -6.92 5.96 6.45
CA PHE A 228 -7.60 5.59 7.68
C PHE A 228 -6.62 5.09 8.72
N ARG A 229 -6.46 5.87 9.79
CA ARG A 229 -5.68 5.51 10.97
C ARG A 229 -6.35 6.13 12.19
N LEU A 230 -6.59 5.32 13.20
CA LEU A 230 -7.14 5.77 14.48
C LEU A 230 -6.01 6.18 15.44
N PRO A 231 -6.32 7.01 16.45
CA PRO A 231 -5.43 7.30 17.58
C PRO A 231 -4.85 6.03 18.23
N TYR A 232 -3.69 6.16 18.87
CA TYR A 232 -3.08 5.06 19.61
C TYR A 232 -3.65 4.93 21.03
N THR A 233 -4.20 6.01 21.58
CA THR A 233 -4.91 5.97 22.86
C THR A 233 -6.23 5.21 22.73
N ASP A 234 -6.54 4.35 23.72
CA ASP A 234 -7.82 3.67 23.82
C ASP A 234 -8.99 4.67 23.76
N GLY A 235 -10.07 4.26 23.10
CA GLY A 235 -11.24 5.09 22.87
C GLY A 235 -12.01 4.69 21.63
N THR A 236 -12.96 5.54 21.25
CA THR A 236 -13.77 5.36 20.04
C THR A 236 -13.80 6.64 19.23
N THR A 237 -13.77 6.52 17.91
CA THR A 237 -13.98 7.65 16.98
C THR A 237 -15.20 7.37 16.12
N GLU A 238 -16.19 8.27 16.15
CA GLU A 238 -17.30 8.25 15.18
C GLU A 238 -16.82 8.81 13.84
N TYR A 239 -16.96 8.02 12.78
CA TYR A 239 -16.48 8.37 11.45
C TYR A 239 -17.36 7.81 10.34
N LEU A 240 -17.08 8.17 9.08
CA LEU A 240 -17.77 7.62 7.91
C LEU A 240 -17.72 6.09 7.92
N ALA A 241 -18.84 5.44 7.64
CA ALA A 241 -18.91 4.00 7.48
C ALA A 241 -18.36 3.59 6.09
N GLY A 242 -17.62 2.48 6.04
CA GLY A 242 -17.02 2.00 4.81
C GLY A 242 -16.25 0.69 4.98
N GLU A 243 -15.76 0.16 3.86
CA GLU A 243 -14.92 -1.05 3.82
C GLU A 243 -13.47 -0.69 4.21
N VAL A 244 -12.97 -1.26 5.31
CA VAL A 244 -11.58 -1.05 5.77
C VAL A 244 -10.64 -1.98 5.00
N ARG A 245 -9.92 -1.46 4.01
CA ARG A 245 -8.97 -2.21 3.17
C ARG A 245 -7.60 -2.36 3.82
N LEU A 246 -7.10 -3.59 3.80
CA LEU A 246 -5.82 -3.98 4.40
C LEU A 246 -4.62 -3.42 3.60
N PRO A 247 -3.54 -3.00 4.26
CA PRO A 247 -2.44 -2.28 3.62
C PRO A 247 -1.44 -3.22 2.93
N VAL A 248 -1.53 -3.32 1.60
CA VAL A 248 -0.54 -4.04 0.77
C VAL A 248 0.77 -3.23 0.71
N TRP A 249 1.91 -3.86 1.01
CA TRP A 249 3.25 -3.21 1.10
C TRP A 249 3.37 -2.08 2.14
N GLY A 250 2.45 -2.05 3.12
CA GLY A 250 2.50 -1.10 4.23
C GLY A 250 3.72 -1.28 5.14
N PRO A 251 4.03 -0.32 6.03
CA PRO A 251 5.01 -0.54 7.09
C PRO A 251 4.70 -1.83 7.88
N GLN A 252 5.71 -2.56 8.35
CA GLN A 252 5.52 -3.90 8.92
C GLN A 252 4.77 -3.94 10.26
N THR A 253 4.57 -2.78 10.88
CA THR A 253 3.83 -2.58 12.13
C THR A 253 2.73 -1.52 11.96
N THR A 254 2.28 -1.30 10.73
CA THR A 254 1.31 -0.25 10.42
C THR A 254 -0.04 -0.51 11.07
N THR A 255 -0.65 0.55 11.61
CA THR A 255 -2.07 0.61 11.97
C THR A 255 -2.89 1.43 10.96
N GLU A 256 -2.26 1.82 9.85
CA GLU A 256 -2.92 2.51 8.74
C GLU A 256 -3.54 1.52 7.75
N CYS A 257 -4.79 1.79 7.40
CA CYS A 257 -5.58 1.16 6.35
C CYS A 257 -6.01 2.20 5.31
N ARG A 258 -6.77 1.75 4.31
CA ARG A 258 -7.64 2.63 3.52
C ARG A 258 -9.10 2.37 3.88
N LEU A 259 -9.91 3.41 3.91
CA LEU A 259 -11.36 3.29 4.06
C LEU A 259 -12.01 3.60 2.72
N LEU A 260 -12.70 2.62 2.13
CA LEU A 260 -13.55 2.84 0.96
C LEU A 260 -14.95 3.24 1.43
N VAL A 261 -15.35 4.46 1.06
CA VAL A 261 -16.68 5.01 1.37
C VAL A 261 -17.45 5.18 0.07
N THR A 262 -18.64 4.62 0.01
CA THR A 262 -19.58 4.79 -1.10
C THR A 262 -20.59 5.87 -0.74
N SER A 263 -20.72 6.89 -1.59
CA SER A 263 -21.81 7.86 -1.42
C SER A 263 -23.06 7.35 -2.11
N ASP A 264 -24.22 7.58 -1.50
CA ASP A 264 -25.51 7.24 -2.11
C ASP A 264 -25.69 8.02 -3.43
N PRO A 265 -25.72 7.33 -4.59
CA PRO A 265 -25.86 7.98 -5.88
C PRO A 265 -27.25 8.57 -6.12
N SER A 266 -28.26 8.18 -5.32
CA SER A 266 -29.64 8.67 -5.43
C SER A 266 -29.90 9.96 -4.65
N GLY A 267 -28.96 10.40 -3.79
CA GLY A 267 -29.11 11.60 -2.98
C GLY A 267 -30.27 11.52 -1.95
N SER A 268 -30.80 10.31 -1.71
CA SER A 268 -31.98 10.11 -0.87
C SER A 268 -31.69 10.38 0.62
N SER A 269 -30.45 10.18 1.04
CA SER A 269 -30.00 10.47 2.39
C SER A 269 -29.28 11.82 2.50
N SER A 270 -29.81 12.69 3.36
CA SER A 270 -29.19 13.97 3.71
C SER A 270 -27.84 13.82 4.40
N SER A 271 -27.54 12.67 5.02
CA SER A 271 -26.26 12.38 5.67
C SER A 271 -25.66 11.04 5.23
N LEU A 272 -24.33 10.96 5.18
CA LEU A 272 -23.62 9.70 4.95
C LEU A 272 -23.66 8.83 6.22
N PRO A 273 -23.74 7.50 6.09
CA PRO A 273 -23.74 6.61 7.25
C PRO A 273 -22.44 6.76 8.04
N THR A 274 -22.55 6.81 9.37
CA THR A 274 -21.41 6.83 10.28
C THR A 274 -21.35 5.53 11.08
N ARG A 275 -20.17 5.27 11.66
CA ARG A 275 -19.90 4.14 12.54
C ARG A 275 -18.96 4.59 13.65
N SER A 276 -19.17 4.05 14.86
CA SER A 276 -18.20 4.14 15.95
C SER A 276 -17.08 3.10 15.77
N TYR A 277 -15.84 3.57 15.66
CA TYR A 277 -14.66 2.73 15.52
C TYR A 277 -13.89 2.66 16.83
N ASP A 278 -13.75 1.44 17.36
CA ASP A 278 -12.95 1.16 18.56
C ASP A 278 -11.45 1.11 18.22
N HIS A 279 -10.66 1.98 18.86
CA HIS A 279 -9.24 2.15 18.58
C HIS A 279 -8.45 0.89 18.92
N ARG A 280 -8.73 0.32 20.10
CA ARG A 280 -8.03 -0.87 20.60
C ARG A 280 -8.32 -2.05 19.71
N ARG A 281 -9.59 -2.30 19.38
CA ARG A 281 -10.03 -3.36 18.47
C ARG A 281 -9.30 -3.28 17.14
N LEU A 282 -9.31 -2.12 16.48
CA LEU A 282 -8.63 -1.97 15.19
C LEU A 282 -7.12 -2.20 15.32
N SER A 283 -6.49 -1.69 16.38
CA SER A 283 -5.05 -1.87 16.61
C SER A 283 -4.68 -3.34 16.82
N GLU A 284 -5.48 -4.11 17.57
CA GLU A 284 -5.27 -5.53 17.85
C GLU A 284 -5.55 -6.40 16.61
N GLN A 285 -6.53 -6.02 15.78
CA GLN A 285 -6.81 -6.67 14.49
C GLN A 285 -5.66 -6.47 13.51
N LEU A 286 -5.15 -5.24 13.40
CA LEU A 286 -4.01 -4.94 12.54
C LEU A 286 -2.71 -5.54 13.08
N PHE A 287 -2.58 -5.71 14.39
CA PHE A 287 -1.48 -6.44 14.98
C PHE A 287 -1.52 -7.93 14.63
N TYR A 288 -2.70 -8.57 14.71
CA TYR A 288 -2.88 -9.93 14.21
C TYR A 288 -2.56 -10.01 12.71
N PHE A 289 -3.08 -9.11 11.89
CA PHE A 289 -2.78 -9.05 10.47
C PHE A 289 -1.26 -8.99 10.22
N ASN A 290 -0.55 -8.04 10.82
CA ASN A 290 0.88 -7.85 10.58
C ASN A 290 1.77 -9.01 11.11
N THR A 291 1.30 -9.76 12.11
CA THR A 291 2.10 -10.84 12.75
C THR A 291 1.73 -12.24 12.29
N VAL A 292 0.52 -12.44 11.75
CA VAL A 292 -0.01 -13.75 11.36
C VAL A 292 -0.43 -13.73 9.89
N ALA A 293 -1.51 -13.03 9.54
CA ALA A 293 -2.09 -13.10 8.19
C ALA A 293 -1.11 -12.61 7.11
N ARG A 294 -0.46 -11.47 7.33
CA ARG A 294 0.44 -10.84 6.35
C ARG A 294 1.62 -11.73 5.96
N VAL A 295 2.06 -12.59 6.87
CA VAL A 295 3.19 -13.51 6.70
C VAL A 295 2.78 -14.96 6.46
N SER A 296 1.48 -15.21 6.31
CA SER A 296 0.94 -16.51 5.90
C SER A 296 1.21 -16.78 4.42
N ILE A 297 1.04 -18.03 4.01
CA ILE A 297 1.27 -18.47 2.63
C ILE A 297 -0.08 -18.70 1.98
N TYR A 298 -0.30 -18.05 0.84
CA TYR A 298 -1.58 -18.05 0.16
C TYR A 298 -1.49 -18.84 -1.16
N PRO A 299 -2.51 -19.64 -1.49
CA PRO A 299 -2.58 -20.31 -2.78
C PRO A 299 -2.64 -19.28 -3.91
N ARG A 300 -2.12 -19.66 -5.08
CA ARG A 300 -2.22 -18.84 -6.29
C ARG A 300 -3.60 -18.98 -6.95
N PRO A 301 -4.01 -18.01 -7.79
CA PRO A 301 -5.24 -18.14 -8.58
C PRO A 301 -5.25 -19.40 -9.43
N THR A 302 -6.44 -19.95 -9.68
CA THR A 302 -6.66 -21.10 -10.59
C THR A 302 -6.21 -20.82 -12.02
N ALA A 303 -6.19 -19.56 -12.46
CA ALA A 303 -5.62 -19.16 -13.75
C ALA A 303 -4.14 -19.58 -13.91
N ALA A 304 -3.41 -19.75 -12.81
CA ALA A 304 -2.05 -20.29 -12.81
C ALA A 304 -1.99 -21.82 -13.06
N ALA A 305 -3.07 -22.55 -12.76
CA ALA A 305 -3.15 -24.01 -12.82
C ALA A 305 -3.70 -24.55 -14.15
N ALA A 306 -4.17 -23.68 -15.05
CA ALA A 306 -4.57 -24.03 -16.40
C ALA A 306 -3.32 -24.45 -17.21
N GLY A 307 -3.05 -25.75 -17.26
CA GLY A 307 -1.84 -26.35 -17.86
C GLY A 307 -1.32 -27.61 -17.14
N GLY A 308 -1.99 -28.07 -16.07
CA GLY A 308 -1.53 -29.20 -15.25
C GLY A 308 -0.39 -28.81 -14.30
N ASP A 309 0.12 -29.78 -13.52
CA ASP A 309 1.14 -29.54 -12.48
C ASP A 309 2.40 -28.81 -12.98
N GLY A 310 2.79 -29.04 -14.25
CA GLY A 310 3.93 -28.36 -14.88
C GLY A 310 3.67 -26.87 -15.17
N GLY A 311 2.42 -26.49 -15.46
CA GLY A 311 2.02 -25.11 -15.73
C GLY A 311 2.04 -24.24 -14.47
N GLU A 312 1.48 -24.75 -13.37
CA GLU A 312 1.46 -24.01 -12.09
C GLU A 312 2.87 -23.73 -11.59
N ARG A 313 3.76 -24.73 -11.68
CA ARG A 313 5.15 -24.59 -11.26
C ARG A 313 5.87 -23.49 -12.05
N LYS A 314 5.77 -23.49 -13.38
CA LYS A 314 6.41 -22.48 -14.22
C LYS A 314 5.84 -21.08 -14.01
N ALA A 315 4.51 -20.97 -13.85
CA ALA A 315 3.86 -19.71 -13.49
C ALA A 315 4.38 -19.19 -12.14
N HIS A 316 4.56 -20.08 -11.17
CA HIS A 316 5.15 -19.73 -9.87
C HIS A 316 6.60 -19.26 -9.99
N GLU A 317 7.43 -19.98 -10.74
CA GLU A 317 8.84 -19.61 -11.00
C GLU A 317 8.95 -18.24 -11.69
N ALA A 318 8.08 -17.94 -12.66
CA ALA A 318 8.03 -16.64 -13.34
C ALA A 318 7.69 -15.48 -12.39
N LEU A 319 6.78 -15.70 -11.44
CA LEU A 319 6.44 -14.72 -10.41
C LEU A 319 7.57 -14.55 -9.38
N LEU A 320 8.22 -15.65 -8.97
CA LEU A 320 9.39 -15.56 -8.09
C LEU A 320 10.53 -14.78 -8.77
N ALA A 321 10.75 -14.98 -10.06
CA ALA A 321 11.75 -14.27 -10.84
C ALA A 321 11.53 -12.75 -10.91
N CYS A 322 10.33 -12.24 -10.60
CA CYS A 322 10.05 -10.81 -10.48
C CYS A 322 9.90 -10.32 -9.03
N GLY A 323 10.12 -11.18 -8.02
CA GLY A 323 10.04 -10.83 -6.60
C GLY A 323 8.67 -11.02 -5.96
N LEU A 324 7.77 -11.78 -6.60
CA LEU A 324 6.43 -12.09 -6.08
C LEU A 324 6.37 -13.51 -5.53
N CYS A 325 6.42 -13.63 -4.19
CA CYS A 325 6.20 -14.90 -3.49
C CYS A 325 4.72 -15.07 -3.06
N ARG A 326 4.40 -16.06 -2.22
CA ARG A 326 3.02 -16.37 -1.81
C ARG A 326 2.57 -15.70 -0.50
N CYS A 327 3.32 -14.72 0.03
CA CYS A 327 2.86 -13.92 1.18
C CYS A 327 1.62 -13.07 0.83
N PHE A 328 0.98 -12.48 1.85
CA PHE A 328 -0.21 -11.63 1.65
C PHE A 328 0.03 -10.51 0.64
N ASP A 329 1.11 -9.73 0.81
CA ASP A 329 1.38 -8.55 -0.01
C ASP A 329 1.51 -8.91 -1.49
N CYS A 330 2.29 -9.95 -1.78
CA CYS A 330 2.50 -10.43 -3.14
C CYS A 330 1.24 -11.07 -3.74
N SER A 331 0.50 -11.86 -2.95
CA SER A 331 -0.74 -12.50 -3.42
C SER A 331 -1.86 -11.49 -3.67
N ARG A 332 -1.99 -10.46 -2.83
CA ARG A 332 -2.90 -9.34 -3.07
C ARG A 332 -2.50 -8.54 -4.30
N GLU A 333 -1.21 -8.24 -4.47
CA GLU A 333 -0.75 -7.58 -5.69
C GLU A 333 -1.12 -8.38 -6.94
N VAL A 334 -0.82 -9.68 -6.99
CA VAL A 334 -1.19 -10.54 -8.13
C VAL A 334 -2.68 -10.44 -8.44
N ARG A 335 -3.55 -10.43 -7.43
CA ARG A 335 -5.01 -10.28 -7.61
C ARG A 335 -5.40 -8.91 -8.17
N VAL A 336 -4.79 -7.83 -7.70
CA VAL A 336 -5.04 -6.47 -8.21
C VAL A 336 -4.61 -6.36 -9.67
N LEU A 337 -3.43 -6.90 -10.02
CA LEU A 337 -2.92 -6.86 -11.38
C LEU A 337 -3.76 -7.73 -12.34
N GLU A 338 -4.18 -8.91 -11.89
CA GLU A 338 -5.09 -9.80 -12.62
C GLU A 338 -6.42 -9.12 -12.92
N ALA A 339 -7.06 -8.51 -11.91
CA ALA A 339 -8.31 -7.77 -12.10
C ALA A 339 -8.15 -6.62 -13.09
N HIS A 340 -7.05 -5.85 -12.99
CA HIS A 340 -6.77 -4.76 -13.91
C HIS A 340 -6.57 -5.26 -15.35
N LEU A 341 -5.77 -6.30 -15.55
CA LEU A 341 -5.51 -6.88 -16.88
C LEU A 341 -6.81 -7.40 -17.52
N ALA A 342 -7.70 -8.01 -16.73
CA ALA A 342 -9.00 -8.45 -17.20
C ALA A 342 -9.90 -7.27 -17.60
N ALA A 343 -9.98 -6.24 -16.76
CA ALA A 343 -10.77 -5.03 -17.03
C ALA A 343 -10.32 -4.27 -18.29
N ARG A 344 -9.02 -4.32 -18.61
CA ARG A 344 -8.45 -3.69 -19.81
C ARG A 344 -8.58 -4.50 -21.10
N ARG A 345 -9.17 -5.70 -21.04
CA ARG A 345 -9.36 -6.58 -22.19
C ARG A 345 -10.79 -7.10 -22.28
N PRO A 346 -11.81 -6.22 -22.35
CA PRO A 346 -13.20 -6.65 -22.42
C PRO A 346 -13.42 -7.56 -23.64
N GLY A 347 -14.02 -8.73 -23.42
CA GLY A 347 -14.31 -9.71 -24.48
C GLY A 347 -13.12 -10.57 -24.92
N ALA A 348 -11.90 -10.34 -24.42
CA ALA A 348 -10.78 -11.24 -24.67
C ALA A 348 -10.87 -12.50 -23.77
N PRO A 349 -10.36 -13.65 -24.23
CA PRO A 349 -10.25 -14.82 -23.36
C PRO A 349 -9.33 -14.52 -22.15
N PRO A 350 -9.62 -15.12 -20.97
CA PRO A 350 -8.75 -15.01 -19.81
C PRO A 350 -7.32 -15.41 -20.14
N LEU A 351 -6.35 -14.71 -19.55
CA LEU A 351 -4.97 -15.17 -19.58
C LEU A 351 -4.82 -16.36 -18.63
N GLU A 352 -4.09 -17.37 -19.06
CA GLU A 352 -3.87 -18.61 -18.32
C GLU A 352 -2.38 -19.00 -18.32
N GLY A 353 -1.99 -19.81 -17.32
CA GLY A 353 -0.67 -20.43 -17.21
C GLY A 353 0.50 -19.46 -17.31
N GLU A 354 1.44 -19.76 -18.21
CA GLU A 354 2.66 -18.96 -18.42
C GLU A 354 2.35 -17.55 -18.97
N ALA A 355 1.34 -17.41 -19.85
CA ALA A 355 0.99 -16.12 -20.44
C ALA A 355 0.41 -15.15 -19.39
N TRP A 356 -0.43 -15.69 -18.49
CA TRP A 356 -0.91 -14.96 -17.32
C TRP A 356 0.25 -14.51 -16.42
N ALA A 357 1.13 -15.44 -16.04
CA ALA A 357 2.25 -15.12 -15.16
C ALA A 357 3.19 -14.07 -15.78
N ALA A 358 3.44 -14.17 -17.09
CA ALA A 358 4.25 -13.20 -17.83
C ALA A 358 3.60 -11.80 -17.83
N ALA A 359 2.29 -11.70 -18.05
CA ALA A 359 1.57 -10.42 -18.04
C ALA A 359 1.56 -9.77 -16.64
N VAL A 360 1.27 -10.55 -15.60
CA VAL A 360 1.32 -10.09 -14.20
C VAL A 360 2.73 -9.64 -13.83
N ALA A 361 3.75 -10.42 -14.16
CA ALA A 361 5.14 -10.07 -13.89
C ALA A 361 5.59 -8.82 -14.66
N ALA A 362 5.15 -8.64 -15.90
CA ALA A 362 5.44 -7.46 -16.70
C ALA A 362 4.83 -6.19 -16.08
N LEU A 363 3.54 -6.25 -15.72
CA LEU A 363 2.86 -5.12 -15.09
C LEU A 363 3.47 -4.80 -13.71
N SER A 364 3.77 -5.81 -12.88
CA SER A 364 4.44 -5.63 -11.59
C SER A 364 5.80 -4.92 -11.71
N ARG A 365 6.58 -5.27 -12.75
CA ARG A 365 7.84 -4.59 -13.08
C ARG A 365 7.61 -3.14 -13.52
N GLN A 366 6.62 -2.87 -14.36
CA GLN A 366 6.25 -1.52 -14.76
C GLN A 366 5.90 -0.65 -13.54
N LEU A 367 5.03 -1.14 -12.65
CA LEU A 367 4.68 -0.42 -11.42
C LEU A 367 5.91 -0.15 -10.55
N SER A 368 6.87 -1.09 -10.54
CA SER A 368 8.11 -0.93 -9.78
C SER A 368 8.98 0.21 -10.30
N LEU A 369 9.14 0.30 -11.63
CA LEU A 369 9.89 1.38 -12.28
C LEU A 369 9.22 2.74 -12.02
N SER A 370 7.90 2.82 -12.13
CA SER A 370 7.17 4.05 -11.86
C SER A 370 7.26 4.50 -10.41
N CYS A 371 7.39 3.56 -9.47
CA CYS A 371 7.67 3.85 -8.05
C CYS A 371 9.15 4.17 -7.75
N GLY A 372 9.97 4.42 -8.78
CA GLY A 372 11.35 4.88 -8.66
C GLY A 372 12.38 3.79 -8.36
N ARG A 373 12.05 2.51 -8.59
CA ARG A 373 13.04 1.42 -8.50
C ARG A 373 13.74 1.15 -9.82
N GLY A 374 14.89 0.49 -9.71
CA GLY A 374 15.66 0.03 -10.86
C GLY A 374 15.01 -1.19 -11.55
N PRO A 375 15.67 -1.73 -12.58
CA PRO A 375 15.15 -2.86 -13.36
C PRO A 375 14.96 -4.15 -12.55
N GLY A 376 15.54 -4.25 -11.35
CA GLY A 376 15.31 -5.39 -10.45
C GLY A 376 13.96 -5.34 -9.73
N GLY A 377 13.26 -4.21 -9.74
CA GLY A 377 11.91 -4.09 -9.20
C GLY A 377 11.79 -4.54 -7.74
N LEU A 378 10.92 -5.51 -7.45
CA LEU A 378 10.74 -6.06 -6.10
C LEU A 378 11.97 -6.81 -5.58
N LEU A 379 12.86 -7.28 -6.46
CA LEU A 379 14.11 -7.94 -6.06
C LEU A 379 15.18 -6.94 -5.58
N ASP A 380 15.02 -5.65 -5.84
CA ASP A 380 15.92 -4.65 -5.28
C ASP A 380 15.57 -4.41 -3.80
N VAL A 381 16.56 -4.14 -2.95
CA VAL A 381 16.28 -3.76 -1.55
C VAL A 381 15.93 -2.27 -1.50
N VAL A 382 14.92 -1.90 -0.71
CA VAL A 382 14.68 -0.48 -0.40
C VAL A 382 15.85 0.00 0.45
N PRO A 383 16.71 0.92 -0.03
CA PRO A 383 17.72 1.51 0.82
C PRO A 383 17.03 2.20 1.98
N ALA A 384 17.62 2.12 3.16
CA ALA A 384 17.02 2.77 4.32
C ALA A 384 16.86 4.28 4.08
N PRO A 385 15.86 4.96 4.68
CA PRO A 385 15.60 6.38 4.41
C PRO A 385 16.86 7.27 4.54
N TRP A 386 17.72 7.02 5.53
CA TRP A 386 18.98 7.74 5.72
C TRP A 386 20.02 7.46 4.63
N GLU A 387 20.04 6.26 4.03
CA GLU A 387 20.90 5.95 2.89
C GLU A 387 20.41 6.67 1.62
N ALA A 388 19.09 6.81 1.47
CA ALA A 388 18.51 7.57 0.37
C ALA A 388 18.82 9.08 0.50
N GLU A 389 18.75 9.64 1.72
CA GLU A 389 19.16 11.01 2.01
C GLU A 389 20.66 11.23 1.78
N ALA A 390 21.51 10.32 2.27
CA ALA A 390 22.95 10.37 2.02
C ALA A 390 23.27 10.31 0.52
N ARG A 391 22.57 9.47 -0.25
CA ARG A 391 22.70 9.42 -1.73
C ARG A 391 22.24 10.71 -2.40
N ARG A 392 21.14 11.31 -1.95
CA ARG A 392 20.64 12.60 -2.45
C ARG A 392 21.64 13.73 -2.15
N ALA A 393 22.18 13.77 -0.93
CA ALA A 393 23.21 14.72 -0.53
C ALA A 393 24.49 14.54 -1.35
N ALA A 394 24.94 13.30 -1.58
CA ALA A 394 26.08 12.99 -2.42
C ALA A 394 25.86 13.37 -3.90
N LYS A 395 24.66 13.16 -4.45
CA LYS A 395 24.29 13.61 -5.81
C LYS A 395 24.28 15.13 -5.92
N ARG A 396 23.80 15.85 -4.90
CA ARG A 396 23.84 17.33 -4.84
C ARG A 396 25.29 17.83 -4.83
N ARG A 397 26.16 17.22 -4.02
CA ARG A 397 27.61 17.55 -3.94
C ARG A 397 28.42 17.22 -5.20
N ARG A 398 27.91 16.38 -6.11
CA ARG A 398 28.55 16.09 -7.41
C ARG A 398 28.05 16.99 -8.54
N ARG A 399 27.00 17.78 -8.28
CA ARG A 399 26.39 18.73 -9.23
C ARG A 399 26.76 20.19 -8.92
N CYS A 400 27.29 20.43 -7.72
CA CYS A 400 28.07 21.62 -7.35
C CYS A 400 29.54 21.28 -7.53
#